data_AF-A0A356BW12-F1
#
_entry.id   AF-A0A356BW12-F1
#
_cell.length_a   1.000
_cell.length_b   1.000
_cell.length_c   1.000
_cell.angle_alpha   90.00
_cell.angle_beta   90.00
_cell.angle_gamma   90.00
#
_symmetry.space_group_name_H-M   'P 1'
#
loop_
_entity.id
_entity.type
_entity.pdbx_description
1 polymer ?
#
loop_
_entity_poly.entity_id
_entity_poly.type
_entity_poly.pdbx_seq_one_letter_code
_entity_poly.pdbx_strand_id
1 'polypeptide(L)'
;MTSRKRLEILSCALLMILLVSGGLLAEELDVTFNQVEFAQIFTVLGESQGFNVLVDPSVTGQGTFHLQGVTFKGALDLISQHSGYPYRLEGNTLLVGVPEDKEVRYVQTTQIGSSEVLEALQLVMPRSDVYVQPQGGLVVLHGTRDVLDRAEELI
;
A
#
# COMPACT_ATOMS: atom_id res chain seq x y z
N MET A 1 23.93 -42.94 -33.63
CA MET A 1 23.26 -43.25 -32.34
C MET A 1 23.32 -42.08 -31.34
N THR A 2 23.40 -40.82 -31.81
CA THR A 2 23.78 -39.65 -30.99
C THR A 2 22.72 -38.53 -30.93
N SER A 3 21.91 -38.30 -31.98
CA SER A 3 20.89 -37.21 -31.95
C SER A 3 19.70 -37.49 -31.03
N ARG A 4 19.21 -38.73 -30.95
CA ARG A 4 18.05 -39.07 -30.12
C ARG A 4 18.34 -38.95 -28.62
N LYS A 5 19.56 -39.35 -28.20
CA LYS A 5 20.05 -39.19 -26.83
C LYS A 5 20.27 -37.72 -26.46
N ARG A 6 20.73 -36.88 -27.40
CA ARG A 6 20.89 -35.43 -27.17
C ARG A 6 19.54 -34.73 -26.99
N LEU A 7 18.51 -35.14 -27.74
CA LEU A 7 17.16 -34.59 -27.62
C LEU A 7 16.50 -34.95 -26.28
N GLU A 8 16.67 -36.20 -25.81
CA GLU A 8 16.17 -36.63 -24.49
C GLU A 8 16.90 -35.92 -23.33
N ILE A 9 18.21 -35.68 -23.44
CA ILE A 9 18.97 -34.92 -22.43
C ILE A 9 18.52 -33.45 -22.39
N LEU A 10 18.28 -32.83 -23.55
CA LEU A 10 17.76 -31.47 -23.64
C LEU A 10 16.34 -31.36 -23.06
N SER A 11 15.46 -32.34 -23.31
CA SER A 11 14.11 -32.32 -22.73
C SER A 11 14.14 -32.49 -21.21
N CYS A 12 14.98 -33.38 -20.68
CA CYS A 12 15.14 -33.55 -19.23
C CYS A 12 15.74 -32.30 -18.55
N ALA A 13 16.69 -31.63 -19.20
CA ALA A 13 17.27 -30.39 -18.69
C ALA A 13 16.23 -29.26 -18.69
N LEU A 14 15.43 -29.12 -19.76
CA LEU A 14 14.36 -28.13 -19.84
C LEU A 14 13.25 -28.40 -18.81
N LEU A 15 12.89 -29.67 -18.59
CA LEU A 15 11.91 -30.09 -17.58
C LEU A 15 12.42 -29.82 -16.15
N MET A 16 13.70 -30.08 -15.87
CA MET A 16 14.31 -29.74 -14.58
C MET A 16 14.35 -28.23 -14.34
N ILE A 17 14.69 -27.42 -15.36
CA ILE A 17 14.68 -25.95 -15.24
C ILE A 17 13.25 -25.42 -15.03
N LEU A 18 12.25 -25.99 -15.71
CA LEU A 18 10.83 -25.65 -15.49
C LEU A 18 10.34 -26.04 -14.08
N LEU A 19 10.78 -27.19 -13.55
CA LEU A 19 10.42 -27.62 -12.19
C LEU A 19 11.05 -26.73 -11.11
N VAL A 20 12.29 -26.25 -11.32
CA VAL A 20 12.96 -25.33 -10.40
C VAL A 20 12.33 -23.92 -10.43
N SER A 21 11.72 -23.53 -11.55
CA SER A 21 11.08 -22.21 -11.70
C SER A 21 9.74 -22.08 -10.96
N GLY A 22 9.11 -23.20 -10.56
CA GLY A 22 7.79 -23.23 -9.93
C GLY A 22 7.78 -22.98 -8.41
N GLY A 23 8.94 -22.77 -7.79
CA GLY A 23 9.08 -22.69 -6.34
C GLY A 23 10.02 -21.58 -5.88
N LEU A 24 9.72 -20.32 -6.19
CA LEU A 24 10.00 -19.28 -5.21
C LEU A 24 8.96 -19.45 -4.10
N LEU A 25 9.23 -20.36 -3.16
CA LEU A 25 8.45 -20.44 -1.93
C LEU A 25 8.68 -19.12 -1.20
N ALA A 26 7.69 -18.23 -1.25
CA ALA A 26 7.64 -17.13 -0.31
C ALA A 26 7.66 -17.76 1.08
N GLU A 27 8.60 -17.33 1.93
CA GLU A 27 8.72 -17.85 3.27
C GLU A 27 7.41 -17.58 4.01
N GLU A 28 6.72 -18.65 4.39
CA GLU A 28 5.49 -18.57 5.15
C GLU A 28 5.84 -18.35 6.62
N LEU A 29 5.09 -17.46 7.28
CA LEU A 29 5.29 -17.07 8.66
C LEU A 29 4.10 -17.53 9.50
N ASP A 30 4.44 -18.13 10.65
CA ASP A 30 3.51 -18.45 11.71
C ASP A 30 3.81 -17.54 12.91
N VAL A 31 2.95 -16.55 13.18
CA VAL A 31 3.16 -15.55 14.23
C VAL A 31 1.90 -15.30 15.03
N THR A 32 2.07 -15.03 16.33
CA THR A 32 0.96 -14.73 17.23
C THR A 32 1.26 -13.48 18.06
N PHE A 33 0.31 -12.55 18.08
CA PHE A 33 0.34 -11.32 18.86
C PHE A 33 -0.91 -11.28 19.72
N ASN A 34 -0.79 -11.05 21.03
CA ASN A 34 -1.90 -10.97 21.96
C ASN A 34 -1.88 -9.62 22.67
N GLN A 35 -2.84 -8.74 22.34
CA GLN A 35 -2.93 -7.37 22.89
C GLN A 35 -1.61 -6.61 22.79
N VAL A 36 -1.02 -6.59 21.59
CA VAL A 36 0.25 -5.91 21.33
C VAL A 36 -0.02 -4.62 20.56
N GLU A 37 0.74 -3.57 20.87
CA GLU A 37 0.67 -2.29 20.15
C GLU A 37 0.95 -2.49 18.65
N PHE A 38 0.16 -1.87 17.77
CA PHE A 38 0.32 -2.03 16.32
C PHE A 38 1.73 -1.63 15.86
N ALA A 39 2.28 -0.55 16.42
CA ALA A 39 3.65 -0.13 16.17
C ALA A 39 4.64 -1.28 16.41
N GLN A 40 4.50 -2.01 17.52
CA GLN A 40 5.38 -3.11 17.87
C GLN A 40 5.13 -4.35 17.01
N ILE A 41 3.89 -4.63 16.63
CA ILE A 41 3.55 -5.73 15.70
C ILE A 41 4.28 -5.51 14.37
N PHE A 42 4.18 -4.31 13.78
CA PHE A 42 4.85 -3.99 12.52
C PHE A 42 6.38 -4.04 12.64
N THR A 43 6.94 -3.53 13.74
CA THR A 43 8.38 -3.60 14.01
C THR A 43 8.87 -5.05 14.04
N VAL A 44 8.22 -5.92 14.82
CA VAL A 44 8.61 -7.33 14.92
C VAL A 44 8.56 -8.02 13.57
N LEU A 45 7.51 -7.76 12.77
CA LEU A 45 7.40 -8.33 11.43
C LEU A 45 8.51 -7.84 10.50
N GLY A 46 8.74 -6.53 10.42
CA GLY A 46 9.77 -5.97 9.54
C GLY A 46 11.18 -6.43 9.90
N GLU A 47 11.53 -6.39 11.19
CA GLU A 47 12.83 -6.83 11.69
C GLU A 47 13.06 -8.33 11.44
N SER A 48 12.01 -9.16 11.58
CA SER A 48 12.12 -10.61 11.33
C SER A 48 12.52 -10.95 9.89
N GLN A 49 12.27 -10.05 8.95
CA GLN A 49 12.61 -10.17 7.53
C GLN A 49 13.82 -9.32 7.13
N GLY A 50 14.50 -8.67 8.10
CA GLY A 50 15.70 -7.88 7.87
C GLY A 50 15.47 -6.44 7.35
N PHE A 51 14.24 -5.93 7.42
CA PHE A 51 13.94 -4.54 7.06
C PHE A 51 14.28 -3.57 8.20
N ASN A 52 14.71 -2.37 7.84
CA ASN A 52 14.62 -1.23 8.75
C ASN A 52 13.14 -0.86 8.92
N VAL A 53 12.69 -0.53 10.13
CA VAL A 53 11.29 -0.18 10.36
C VAL A 53 11.16 1.25 10.89
N LEU A 54 10.38 2.06 10.19
CA LEU A 54 10.03 3.43 10.55
C LEU A 54 8.53 3.51 10.77
N VAL A 55 8.13 3.81 11.99
CA VAL A 55 6.72 3.90 12.39
C VAL A 55 6.40 5.35 12.72
N ASP A 56 5.39 5.91 12.05
CA ASP A 56 4.91 7.26 12.32
C ASP A 56 4.27 7.35 13.72
N PRO A 57 4.42 8.46 14.46
CA PRO A 57 3.82 8.63 15.78
C PRO A 57 2.28 8.52 15.83
N SER A 58 1.60 8.65 14.68
CA SER A 58 0.15 8.44 14.58
C SER A 58 -0.28 6.98 14.75
N VAL A 59 0.65 6.02 14.62
CA VAL A 59 0.37 4.59 14.79
C VAL A 59 0.18 4.26 16.27
N THR A 60 -1.07 4.12 16.67
CA THR A 60 -1.49 3.90 18.07
C THR A 60 -2.51 2.78 18.20
N GLY A 61 -2.60 2.17 19.39
CA GLY A 61 -3.59 1.15 19.71
C GLY A 61 -3.05 -0.27 19.60
N GLN A 62 -3.86 -1.24 20.02
CA GLN A 62 -3.45 -2.64 20.17
C GLN A 62 -4.30 -3.59 19.31
N GLY A 63 -3.66 -4.68 18.88
CA GLY A 63 -4.29 -5.76 18.14
C GLY A 63 -3.98 -7.13 18.73
N THR A 64 -4.80 -8.11 18.35
CA THR A 64 -4.56 -9.53 18.59
C THR A 64 -4.65 -10.26 17.26
N PHE A 65 -3.58 -10.95 16.88
CA PHE A 65 -3.47 -11.62 15.59
C PHE A 65 -2.89 -13.01 15.77
N HIS A 66 -3.45 -13.97 15.04
CA HIS A 66 -2.92 -15.32 14.92
C HIS A 66 -2.83 -15.64 13.43
N LEU A 67 -1.61 -15.60 12.91
CA LEU A 67 -1.33 -15.77 11.50
C LEU A 67 -0.59 -17.09 11.30
N GLN A 68 -1.06 -17.90 10.36
CA GLN A 68 -0.49 -19.21 10.04
C GLN A 68 -0.40 -19.37 8.53
N GLY A 69 0.74 -19.84 8.03
CA GLY A 69 0.95 -20.08 6.60
C GLY A 69 0.81 -18.82 5.74
N VAL A 70 1.04 -17.63 6.31
CA VAL A 70 0.91 -16.36 5.58
C VAL A 70 2.26 -15.89 5.08
N THR A 71 2.32 -15.32 3.89
CA THR A 71 3.53 -14.64 3.42
C THR A 71 3.74 -13.35 4.23
N PHE A 72 4.99 -12.86 4.30
CA PHE A 72 5.30 -11.59 4.97
C PHE A 72 4.42 -10.43 4.49
N LYS A 73 4.29 -10.28 3.17
CA LYS A 73 3.40 -9.27 2.58
C LYS A 73 1.94 -9.50 2.99
N GLY A 74 1.49 -10.76 2.98
CA GLY A 74 0.14 -11.11 3.42
C GLY A 74 -0.12 -10.74 4.88
N ALA A 75 0.84 -10.96 5.78
CA ALA A 75 0.75 -10.53 7.17
C ALA A 75 0.60 -9.00 7.29
N LEU A 76 1.47 -8.25 6.60
CA LEU A 76 1.41 -6.78 6.58
C LEU A 76 0.07 -6.27 6.04
N ASP A 77 -0.42 -6.85 4.95
CA ASP A 77 -1.71 -6.51 4.34
C ASP A 77 -2.87 -6.73 5.34
N LEU A 78 -2.90 -7.87 6.02
CA LEU A 78 -3.94 -8.19 7.01
C LEU A 78 -3.92 -7.24 8.21
N ILE A 79 -2.74 -6.94 8.75
CA ILE A 79 -2.59 -6.06 9.90
C ILE A 79 -2.90 -4.61 9.52
N SER A 80 -2.45 -4.16 8.35
CA SER A 80 -2.75 -2.84 7.82
C SER A 80 -4.26 -2.64 7.62
N GLN A 81 -4.94 -3.60 7.00
CA GLN A 81 -6.40 -3.54 6.82
C GLN A 81 -7.17 -3.51 8.14
N HIS A 82 -6.73 -4.27 9.15
CA HIS A 82 -7.40 -4.30 10.45
C HIS A 82 -7.13 -3.03 11.28
N SER A 83 -5.88 -2.56 11.29
CA SER A 83 -5.46 -1.41 12.11
C SER A 83 -5.76 -0.06 11.47
N GLY A 84 -5.95 -0.01 10.15
CA GLY A 84 -6.16 1.22 9.38
C GLY A 84 -4.87 1.99 9.08
N TYR A 85 -3.70 1.48 9.49
CA TYR A 85 -2.43 2.12 9.21
C TYR A 85 -1.85 1.61 7.89
N PRO A 86 -1.65 2.48 6.88
CA PRO A 86 -1.01 2.08 5.63
C PRO A 86 0.45 1.72 5.90
N TYR A 87 1.02 0.88 5.04
CA TYR A 87 2.44 0.60 5.04
C TYR A 87 3.03 0.71 3.63
N ARG A 88 4.33 0.97 3.54
CA ARG A 88 5.07 1.01 2.28
C ARG A 88 6.44 0.35 2.46
N LEU A 89 6.88 -0.39 1.45
CA LEU A 89 8.24 -0.91 1.36
C LEU A 89 9.06 -0.05 0.41
N GLU A 90 10.12 0.57 0.91
CA GLU A 90 11.06 1.37 0.13
C GLU A 90 12.47 0.79 0.28
N GLY A 91 12.91 0.03 -0.73
CA GLY A 91 14.18 -0.69 -0.67
C GLY A 91 14.20 -1.69 0.49
N ASN A 92 15.05 -1.45 1.48
CA ASN A 92 15.17 -2.25 2.70
C ASN A 92 14.47 -1.61 3.91
N THR A 93 13.48 -0.74 3.69
CA THR A 93 12.79 -0.01 4.76
C THR A 93 11.29 -0.23 4.68
N LEU A 94 10.69 -0.61 5.81
CA LEU A 94 9.25 -0.65 6.05
C LEU A 94 8.82 0.66 6.72
N LEU A 95 8.00 1.44 6.02
CA LEU A 95 7.36 2.67 6.52
C LEU A 95 5.93 2.34 6.92
N VAL A 96 5.49 2.78 8.10
CA VAL A 96 4.15 2.49 8.65
C VAL A 96 3.48 3.75 9.14
N GLY A 97 2.22 3.95 8.78
CA GLY A 97 1.42 5.11 9.21
C GLY A 97 1.81 6.43 8.54
N VAL A 98 2.83 6.43 7.67
CA VAL A 98 3.15 7.58 6.83
C VAL A 98 1.97 7.78 5.86
N PRO A 99 1.30 8.95 5.88
CA PRO A 99 0.24 9.25 4.94
C PRO A 99 0.76 9.05 3.52
N GLU A 100 -0.07 8.50 2.62
CA GLU A 100 0.28 8.45 1.20
C GLU A 100 0.73 9.83 0.71
N ASP A 101 1.69 9.84 -0.22
CA ASP A 101 2.18 11.07 -0.84
C ASP A 101 0.98 11.86 -1.37
N LYS A 102 0.68 12.96 -0.68
CA LYS A 102 -0.38 13.86 -1.12
C LYS A 102 0.14 14.63 -2.33
N GLU A 103 -0.59 14.55 -3.42
CA GLU A 103 -0.36 15.33 -4.62
C GLU A 103 -1.15 16.65 -4.54
N VAL A 104 -0.73 17.63 -5.36
CA VAL A 104 -1.48 18.86 -5.57
C VAL A 104 -2.02 18.87 -7.00
N ARG A 105 -3.32 19.10 -7.17
CA ARG A 105 -3.94 19.28 -8.48
C ARG A 105 -4.65 20.63 -8.58
N TYR A 106 -4.61 21.19 -9.78
CA TYR A 106 -5.22 22.46 -10.13
C TYR A 106 -6.37 22.20 -11.09
N VAL A 107 -7.59 22.50 -10.67
CA VAL A 107 -8.81 22.27 -11.44
C VAL A 107 -9.45 23.61 -11.75
N GLN A 108 -9.80 23.81 -13.03
CA GLN A 108 -10.43 25.03 -13.49
C GLN A 108 -11.94 24.81 -13.63
N THR A 109 -12.71 25.31 -12.67
CA THR A 109 -14.17 25.31 -12.74
C THR A 109 -14.64 26.54 -13.51
N THR A 110 -15.58 26.36 -14.44
CA THR A 110 -16.11 27.47 -15.27
C THR A 110 -17.60 27.70 -15.08
N GLN A 111 -18.33 26.76 -14.48
CA GLN A 111 -19.79 26.81 -14.38
C GLN A 111 -20.36 26.70 -12.97
N ILE A 112 -19.52 26.42 -11.96
CA ILE A 112 -19.96 26.15 -10.59
C ILE A 112 -19.49 27.29 -9.68
N GLY A 113 -20.38 27.77 -8.80
CA GLY A 113 -20.04 28.81 -7.82
C GLY A 113 -19.06 28.30 -6.77
N SER A 114 -18.16 29.16 -6.27
CA SER A 114 -17.13 28.75 -5.30
C SER A 114 -17.67 28.08 -4.03
N SER A 115 -18.87 28.45 -3.59
CA SER A 115 -19.55 27.83 -2.45
C SER A 115 -20.03 26.41 -2.76
N GLU A 116 -20.60 26.22 -3.95
CA GLU A 116 -21.16 24.93 -4.39
C GLU A 116 -20.04 23.91 -4.66
N VAL A 117 -18.93 24.35 -5.29
CA VAL A 117 -17.69 23.56 -5.41
C VAL A 117 -17.22 23.08 -4.04
N LEU A 118 -17.14 23.98 -3.06
CA LEU A 118 -16.65 23.64 -1.74
C LEU A 118 -17.59 22.66 -1.02
N GLU A 119 -18.91 22.80 -1.18
CA GLU A 119 -19.90 21.88 -0.62
C GLU A 119 -19.82 20.48 -1.22
N ALA A 120 -19.65 20.37 -2.55
CA ALA A 120 -19.50 19.08 -3.22
C ALA A 120 -18.22 18.36 -2.78
N LEU A 121 -17.08 19.05 -2.76
CA LEU A 121 -15.79 18.48 -2.41
C LEU A 121 -15.71 17.97 -0.96
N GLN A 122 -16.48 18.57 -0.04
CA GLN A 122 -16.56 18.11 1.35
C GLN A 122 -17.09 16.69 1.52
N LEU A 123 -17.76 16.13 0.50
CA LEU A 123 -18.24 14.75 0.52
C LEU A 123 -17.10 13.73 0.40
N VAL A 124 -15.95 14.14 -0.15
CA VAL A 124 -14.83 13.23 -0.47
C VAL A 124 -13.50 13.65 0.15
N MET A 125 -13.34 14.92 0.55
CA MET A 125 -12.11 15.41 1.15
C MET A 125 -12.35 16.55 2.17
N PRO A 126 -11.47 16.72 3.17
CA PRO A 126 -11.65 17.74 4.18
C PRO A 126 -11.41 19.15 3.61
N ARG A 127 -12.10 20.16 4.17
CA ARG A 127 -11.93 21.57 3.75
C ARG A 127 -10.49 22.08 3.84
N SER A 128 -9.68 21.54 4.76
CA SER A 128 -8.27 21.91 4.91
C SER A 128 -7.41 21.54 3.70
N ASP A 129 -7.88 20.61 2.88
CA ASP A 129 -7.19 20.08 1.70
C ASP A 129 -7.72 20.71 0.39
N VAL A 130 -8.62 21.71 0.49
CA VAL A 130 -9.25 22.39 -0.65
C VAL A 130 -9.09 23.90 -0.55
N TYR A 131 -8.61 24.53 -1.63
CA TYR A 131 -8.59 25.97 -1.77
C TYR A 131 -9.34 26.38 -3.04
N VAL A 132 -10.35 27.24 -2.91
CA VAL A 132 -11.13 27.77 -4.05
C VAL A 132 -10.85 29.24 -4.22
N GLN A 133 -10.35 29.64 -5.39
CA GLN A 133 -10.11 31.03 -5.73
C GLN A 133 -11.45 31.74 -6.05
N PRO A 134 -11.84 32.80 -5.33
CA PRO A 134 -13.18 33.39 -5.46
C PRO A 134 -13.50 34.05 -6.80
N GLN A 135 -12.50 34.52 -7.55
CA GLN A 135 -12.69 35.34 -8.75
C GLN A 135 -12.21 34.66 -10.03
N GLY A 136 -11.62 33.47 -9.91
CA GLY A 136 -10.90 32.82 -11.01
C GLY A 136 -11.35 31.40 -11.31
N GLY A 137 -12.27 30.80 -10.54
CA GLY A 137 -12.71 29.42 -10.74
C GLY A 137 -11.65 28.35 -10.50
N LEU A 138 -10.42 28.75 -10.12
CA LEU A 138 -9.34 27.84 -9.80
C LEU A 138 -9.59 27.15 -8.46
N VAL A 139 -9.52 25.84 -8.46
CA VAL A 139 -9.59 24.98 -7.28
C VAL A 139 -8.25 24.27 -7.14
N VAL A 140 -7.62 24.39 -5.98
CA VAL A 140 -6.41 23.65 -5.62
C VAL A 140 -6.82 22.55 -4.66
N LEU A 141 -6.52 21.31 -5.06
CA LEU A 141 -6.84 20.10 -4.31
C LEU A 141 -5.54 19.49 -3.81
N HIS A 142 -5.51 19.07 -2.55
CA HIS A 142 -4.36 18.39 -1.96
C HIS A 142 -4.79 17.06 -1.35
N GLY A 143 -4.28 15.93 -1.83
CA GLY A 143 -4.76 14.63 -1.38
C GLY A 143 -4.07 13.47 -2.06
N THR A 144 -4.47 12.27 -1.68
CA THR A 144 -4.01 11.06 -2.36
C THR A 144 -4.59 11.00 -3.77
N ARG A 145 -3.93 10.29 -4.68
CA ARG A 145 -4.36 10.19 -6.08
C ARG A 145 -5.83 9.77 -6.21
N ASP A 146 -6.25 8.75 -5.48
CA ASP A 146 -7.63 8.23 -5.50
C ASP A 146 -8.65 9.26 -5.00
N VAL A 147 -8.29 10.04 -3.97
CA VAL A 147 -9.16 11.10 -3.45
C VAL A 147 -9.28 12.24 -4.46
N LEU A 148 -8.17 12.61 -5.10
CA LEU A 148 -8.14 13.67 -6.12
C LEU A 148 -8.93 13.27 -7.37
N ASP A 149 -8.81 12.03 -7.83
CA ASP A 149 -9.60 11.52 -8.97
C ASP A 149 -11.11 11.62 -8.69
N ARG A 150 -11.55 11.22 -7.48
CA ARG A 150 -12.96 11.34 -7.06
C ARG A 150 -13.40 12.79 -6.86
N ALA A 151 -12.52 13.65 -6.40
CA ALA A 151 -12.80 15.08 -6.22
C ALA A 151 -13.05 15.78 -7.55
N GLU A 152 -12.27 15.44 -8.58
CA GLU A 152 -12.45 15.96 -9.94
C GLU A 152 -13.75 15.50 -10.61
N GLU A 153 -14.24 14.29 -10.31
CA GLU A 153 -15.54 13.82 -10.83
C GLU A 153 -16.74 14.64 -10.31
N LEU A 154 -16.56 15.41 -9.23
CA LEU A 154 -17.63 16.20 -8.62
C LEU A 154 -17.72 17.65 -9.14
N ILE A 155 -16.71 18.17 -9.85
CA ILE A 155 -16.57 19.62 -10.14
C ILE A 155 -16.25 19.95 -11.60
#